data_AF-A0A3D6C474-F1
#
_entry.id   AF-A0A3D6C474-F1
#
_cell.length_a   1.000
_cell.length_b   1.000
_cell.length_c   1.000
_cell.angle_alpha   90.00
_cell.angle_beta   90.00
_cell.angle_gamma   90.00
#
_symmetry.space_group_name_H-M   'P 1'
#
loop_
_entity.id
_entity.type
_entity.pdbx_description
1 polymer ?
#
loop_
_entity_poly.entity_id
_entity_poly.type
_entity_poly.pdbx_seq_one_letter_code
_entity_poly.pdbx_strand_id
1 'polypeptide(L)'
;MIRSLNPVPYPDGDLICKKAGEGTEVRSETLADEKEEPVILCRTCNHTVTKPEFRITVDQGSVHTFANPAGHVFEIGCFSEAQGCTAASPSSDEFSWFKGYVWRIGICRGCQAQLGWVFSAVKDASPPRFFGLILDQLILP
;
A
#
# COMPACT_ATOMS: atom_id res chain seq x y z
N MET A 1 40.57 -27.03 15.80
CA MET A 1 41.79 -26.67 15.06
C MET A 1 41.61 -25.26 14.54
N ILE A 2 42.17 -24.29 15.26
CA ILE A 2 42.22 -22.88 14.91
C ILE A 2 43.62 -22.64 14.38
N ARG A 3 43.76 -22.21 13.12
CA ARG A 3 45.04 -21.73 12.60
C ARG A 3 44.89 -20.27 12.17
N SER A 4 45.72 -19.49 12.84
CA SER A 4 45.99 -18.07 12.78
C SER A 4 46.24 -17.55 11.37
N LEU A 5 45.92 -16.28 11.20
CA LEU A 5 46.11 -15.44 10.03
C LEU A 5 47.58 -14.96 9.85
N ASN A 6 47.93 -14.74 8.57
CA ASN A 6 48.76 -13.68 7.96
C ASN A 6 50.29 -13.63 8.17
N PRO A 7 51.05 -12.88 7.33
CA PRO A 7 50.91 -12.57 5.89
C PRO A 7 52.24 -12.72 5.11
N VAL A 8 52.21 -12.57 3.77
CA VAL A 8 53.41 -12.53 2.91
C VAL A 8 53.58 -11.10 2.35
N PRO A 9 54.79 -10.49 2.40
CA PRO A 9 55.03 -9.10 1.98
C PRO A 9 55.41 -9.01 0.50
N TYR A 10 55.47 -7.78 -0.04
CA TYR A 10 56.33 -7.23 -1.13
C TYR A 10 55.57 -6.18 -1.98
N PRO A 11 56.24 -5.21 -2.63
CA PRO A 11 56.85 -4.03 -2.00
C PRO A 11 56.42 -2.72 -2.69
N ASP A 12 56.77 -1.58 -2.07
CA ASP A 12 56.64 -0.24 -2.65
C ASP A 12 57.52 -0.06 -3.90
N GLY A 13 56.98 0.65 -4.87
CA GLY A 13 57.67 1.05 -6.10
C GLY A 13 56.97 2.22 -6.78
N ASP A 14 57.22 3.44 -6.30
CA ASP A 14 56.98 4.67 -7.05
C ASP A 14 57.91 4.73 -8.27
N LEU A 15 57.39 5.15 -9.43
CA LEU A 15 58.08 6.02 -10.41
C LEU A 15 57.14 6.51 -11.53
N ILE A 16 57.27 7.80 -11.80
CA ILE A 16 56.45 8.74 -12.57
C ILE A 16 56.75 8.71 -14.09
N CYS A 17 55.75 8.91 -14.98
CA CYS A 17 55.78 9.95 -16.04
C CYS A 17 54.57 9.99 -17.02
N LYS A 18 53.90 11.16 -17.04
CA LYS A 18 53.48 12.04 -18.18
C LYS A 18 52.35 11.66 -19.16
N LYS A 19 51.24 12.40 -18.99
CA LYS A 19 50.34 13.15 -19.94
C LYS A 19 49.99 12.56 -21.32
N ALA A 20 48.68 12.43 -21.60
CA ALA A 20 47.87 13.20 -22.57
C ALA A 20 46.53 12.49 -22.85
N GLY A 21 45.44 13.22 -23.13
CA GLY A 21 44.14 12.68 -23.57
C GLY A 21 42.98 13.18 -22.73
N GLU A 22 42.46 14.37 -23.04
CA GLU A 22 41.13 14.54 -23.67
C GLU A 22 40.01 14.61 -22.63
N GLY A 23 39.67 15.85 -22.26
CA GLY A 23 38.52 16.17 -21.44
C GLY A 23 37.25 15.70 -22.14
N THR A 24 36.62 14.68 -21.59
CA THR A 24 35.26 14.28 -21.95
C THR A 24 34.30 15.25 -21.26
N GLU A 25 33.51 15.96 -22.08
CA GLU A 25 32.40 16.79 -21.64
C GLU A 25 31.46 15.97 -20.75
N VAL A 26 31.35 16.35 -19.47
CA VAL A 26 30.25 15.89 -18.62
C VAL A 26 29.03 16.73 -18.97
N ARG A 27 28.22 16.21 -19.90
CA ARG A 27 26.88 16.74 -20.16
C ARG A 27 25.84 15.67 -19.84
N SER A 28 25.15 15.98 -18.74
CA SER A 28 23.71 15.84 -18.54
C SER A 28 23.09 14.48 -18.78
N GLU A 29 22.53 13.91 -17.72
CA GLU A 29 21.15 13.44 -17.78
C GLU A 29 20.55 13.52 -16.38
N THR A 30 19.47 14.30 -16.32
CA THR A 30 18.61 14.56 -15.17
C THR A 30 18.22 13.26 -14.51
N LEU A 31 18.61 13.04 -13.25
CA LEU A 31 17.91 12.11 -12.38
C LEU A 31 16.49 12.65 -12.25
N ALA A 32 15.58 12.12 -13.08
CA ALA A 32 14.17 12.26 -12.81
C ALA A 32 13.98 11.66 -11.41
N ASP A 33 13.67 12.52 -10.46
CA ASP A 33 13.18 12.16 -9.15
C ASP A 33 11.90 11.34 -9.42
N GLU A 34 12.05 10.02 -9.54
CA GLU A 34 10.93 9.08 -9.56
C GLU A 34 10.28 9.18 -8.19
N LYS A 35 9.39 10.17 -8.03
CA LYS A 35 8.60 10.32 -6.81
C LYS A 35 7.80 9.04 -6.66
N GLU A 36 8.22 8.19 -5.72
CA GLU A 36 7.45 7.02 -5.32
C GLU A 36 6.02 7.50 -5.00
N GLU A 37 5.04 6.97 -5.74
CA GLU A 37 3.64 7.34 -5.52
C GLU A 37 3.23 6.88 -4.11
N PRO A 38 2.55 7.74 -3.33
CA PRO A 38 2.17 7.39 -1.97
C PRO A 38 1.23 6.18 -1.98
N VAL A 39 1.50 5.22 -1.10
CA VAL A 39 0.71 4.00 -0.93
C VAL A 39 0.10 3.94 0.47
N ILE A 40 -1.04 3.27 0.58
CA ILE A 40 -1.69 2.97 1.86
C ILE A 40 -1.42 1.51 2.20
N LEU A 41 -0.86 1.26 3.39
CA LEU A 41 -0.39 -0.05 3.81
C LEU A 41 -1.29 -0.67 4.87
N CYS A 42 -1.27 -2.00 4.97
CA CYS A 42 -1.86 -2.71 6.09
C CYS A 42 -1.04 -2.46 7.35
N ARG A 43 -1.69 -2.01 8.43
CA ARG A 43 -1.01 -1.76 9.72
C ARG A 43 -0.40 -3.02 10.35
N THR A 44 -0.97 -4.19 10.05
CA THR A 44 -0.50 -5.47 10.65
C THR A 44 0.77 -6.00 9.98
N CYS A 45 0.91 -5.87 8.66
CA CYS A 45 2.00 -6.52 7.92
C CYS A 45 2.70 -5.67 6.86
N ASN A 46 2.37 -4.37 6.76
CA ASN A 46 2.90 -3.43 5.77
C ASN A 46 2.64 -3.81 4.30
N HIS A 47 1.77 -4.79 4.02
CA HIS A 47 1.36 -5.10 2.66
C HIS A 47 0.59 -3.93 2.05
N THR A 48 0.92 -3.56 0.82
CA THR A 48 0.21 -2.50 0.08
C THR A 48 -1.27 -2.86 -0.09
N VAL A 49 -2.16 -2.02 0.42
CA VAL A 49 -3.61 -2.24 0.37
C VAL A 49 -4.24 -1.49 -0.79
N THR A 50 -3.96 -0.20 -0.90
CA THR A 50 -4.51 0.71 -1.91
C THR A 50 -3.62 1.95 -2.05
N LYS A 51 -4.09 2.95 -2.79
CA LYS A 51 -3.45 4.27 -2.97
C LYS A 51 -4.43 5.39 -2.63
N PRO A 52 -3.97 6.58 -2.23
CA PRO A 52 -4.83 7.73 -1.95
C PRO A 52 -5.71 8.15 -3.15
N GLU A 53 -5.20 7.99 -4.38
CA GLU A 53 -5.92 8.33 -5.62
C GLU A 53 -7.21 7.52 -5.84
N PHE A 54 -7.30 6.32 -5.26
CA PHE A 54 -8.48 5.48 -5.35
C PHE A 54 -9.55 5.84 -4.32
N ARG A 55 -9.33 6.85 -3.49
CA ARG A 55 -10.34 7.31 -2.55
C ARG A 55 -11.51 7.93 -3.31
N ILE A 56 -12.72 7.49 -3.00
CA ILE A 56 -13.95 7.94 -3.67
C ILE A 56 -14.98 8.42 -2.65
N THR A 57 -15.89 9.26 -3.11
CA THR A 57 -17.09 9.62 -2.36
C THR A 57 -18.18 8.60 -2.66
N VAL A 58 -18.76 8.02 -1.60
CA VAL A 58 -19.96 7.18 -1.67
C VAL A 58 -21.02 7.83 -0.79
N ASP A 59 -22.23 7.97 -1.32
CA ASP A 59 -23.30 8.78 -0.73
C ASP A 59 -22.83 10.22 -0.43
N GLN A 60 -22.65 10.57 0.85
CA GLN A 60 -22.34 11.93 1.30
C GLN A 60 -20.86 12.17 1.60
N GLY A 61 -20.00 11.14 1.51
CA GLY A 61 -18.61 11.29 1.94
C GLY A 61 -17.65 10.19 1.48
N SER A 62 -16.36 10.46 1.61
CA SER A 62 -15.29 9.49 1.41
C SER A 62 -14.81 8.85 2.73
N VAL A 63 -15.33 9.34 3.86
CA VAL A 63 -15.15 8.81 5.21
C VAL A 63 -16.50 8.73 5.88
N HIS A 64 -16.74 7.63 6.58
CA HIS A 64 -17.96 7.41 7.35
C HIS A 64 -17.63 6.84 8.72
N THR A 65 -18.41 7.20 9.73
CA THR A 65 -18.37 6.58 11.06
C THR A 65 -19.64 5.77 11.24
N PHE A 66 -19.50 4.47 11.46
CA PHE A 66 -20.63 3.56 11.63
C PHE A 66 -20.48 2.69 12.88
N ALA A 67 -21.60 2.28 13.46
CA ALA A 67 -21.64 1.28 14.51
C ALA A 67 -22.20 -0.04 13.96
N ASN A 68 -21.60 -1.17 14.33
CA ASN A 68 -22.19 -2.48 14.08
C ASN A 68 -23.21 -2.83 15.19
N PRO A 69 -24.05 -3.87 15.01
CA PRO A 69 -25.05 -4.28 16.02
C PRO A 69 -24.47 -4.69 17.38
N ALA A 70 -23.19 -5.08 17.43
CA ALA A 70 -22.49 -5.39 18.68
C ALA A 70 -21.99 -4.13 19.41
N GLY A 71 -22.21 -2.93 18.85
CA GLY A 71 -21.80 -1.66 19.44
C GLY A 71 -20.37 -1.23 19.13
N HIS A 72 -19.66 -1.93 18.25
CA HIS A 72 -18.34 -1.50 17.79
C HIS A 72 -18.46 -0.37 16.76
N VAL A 73 -17.75 0.72 17.00
CA VAL A 73 -17.69 1.89 16.12
C VAL A 73 -16.46 1.79 15.22
N PHE A 74 -16.65 2.05 13.94
CA PHE A 74 -15.60 2.05 12.93
C PHE A 74 -15.62 3.36 12.15
N GLU A 75 -14.45 3.98 12.02
CA GLU A 75 -14.20 4.98 10.99
C GLU A 75 -13.67 4.28 9.74
N ILE A 76 -14.38 4.42 8.61
CA ILE A 76 -14.03 3.76 7.36
C ILE A 76 -13.79 4.77 6.24
N GLY A 77 -12.77 4.52 5.41
CA GLY A 77 -12.55 5.21 4.14
C GLY A 77 -13.10 4.41 2.96
N CYS A 78 -13.70 5.11 1.99
CA CYS A 78 -14.23 4.51 0.77
C CYS A 78 -13.19 4.58 -0.37
N PHE A 79 -12.92 3.42 -1.01
CA PHE A 79 -11.98 3.30 -2.11
C PHE A 79 -12.59 2.54 -3.30
N SER A 80 -12.36 3.01 -4.53
CA SER A 80 -12.78 2.31 -5.76
C SER A 80 -11.97 1.03 -5.98
N GLU A 81 -10.67 1.09 -5.67
CA GLU A 81 -9.74 -0.03 -5.80
C GLU A 81 -8.98 -0.28 -4.48
N ALA A 82 -8.74 -1.54 -4.16
CA ALA A 82 -7.86 -1.95 -3.07
C ALA A 82 -7.27 -3.32 -3.38
N GLN A 83 -6.21 -3.33 -4.21
CA GLN A 83 -5.60 -4.56 -4.69
C GLN A 83 -4.99 -5.42 -3.57
N GLY A 84 -4.69 -4.87 -2.40
CA GLY A 84 -4.25 -5.68 -1.24
C GLY A 84 -5.38 -6.18 -0.35
N CYS A 85 -6.65 -5.93 -0.70
CA CYS A 85 -7.82 -6.37 0.04
C CYS A 85 -8.68 -7.35 -0.77
N THR A 86 -9.14 -8.42 -0.14
CA THR A 86 -10.02 -9.42 -0.77
C THR A 86 -11.19 -9.80 0.12
N ALA A 87 -12.31 -10.20 -0.48
CA ALA A 87 -13.47 -10.69 0.25
C ALA A 87 -13.24 -12.09 0.82
N ALA A 88 -13.68 -12.35 2.06
CA ALA A 88 -13.46 -13.62 2.79
C ALA A 88 -14.71 -14.20 3.48
N SER A 89 -15.91 -13.69 3.18
CA SER A 89 -17.18 -14.22 3.69
C SER A 89 -18.18 -14.45 2.55
N PRO A 90 -19.32 -15.12 2.77
CA PRO A 90 -20.50 -14.95 1.93
C PRO A 90 -20.95 -13.47 1.88
N SER A 91 -21.68 -13.10 0.84
CA SER A 91 -22.32 -11.77 0.77
C SER A 91 -23.46 -11.70 1.78
N SER A 92 -23.57 -10.56 2.46
CA SER A 92 -24.64 -10.26 3.41
C SER A 92 -25.20 -8.87 3.14
N ASP A 93 -26.51 -8.70 3.22
CA ASP A 93 -27.19 -7.40 3.31
C ASP A 93 -27.49 -7.00 4.76
N GLU A 94 -27.18 -7.87 5.73
CA GLU A 94 -27.48 -7.67 7.14
C GLU A 94 -26.77 -6.42 7.66
N PHE A 95 -27.53 -5.44 8.15
CA PHE A 95 -27.00 -4.16 8.64
C PHE A 95 -26.05 -3.45 7.67
N SER A 96 -26.31 -3.56 6.36
CA SER A 96 -25.52 -2.82 5.38
C SER A 96 -25.62 -1.32 5.62
N TRP A 97 -24.46 -0.66 5.79
CA TRP A 97 -24.39 0.77 6.02
C TRP A 97 -24.66 1.60 4.76
N PHE A 98 -24.46 1.02 3.58
CA PHE A 98 -24.68 1.67 2.30
C PHE A 98 -25.92 1.09 1.64
N LYS A 99 -26.92 1.94 1.40
CA LYS A 99 -28.19 1.52 0.82
C LYS A 99 -27.97 0.95 -0.59
N GLY A 100 -28.55 -0.22 -0.86
CA GLY A 100 -28.42 -0.88 -2.16
C GLY A 100 -27.15 -1.70 -2.34
N TYR A 101 -26.35 -1.86 -1.28
CA TYR A 101 -25.16 -2.71 -1.29
C TYR A 101 -25.30 -3.92 -0.37
N VAL A 102 -24.75 -5.04 -0.83
CA VAL A 102 -24.34 -6.16 0.03
C VAL A 102 -22.85 -6.04 0.34
N TRP A 103 -22.44 -6.58 1.47
CA TRP A 103 -21.05 -6.56 1.91
C TRP A 103 -20.50 -7.96 2.14
N ARG A 104 -19.18 -8.05 2.04
CA ARG A 104 -18.38 -9.22 2.44
C ARG A 104 -17.24 -8.71 3.32
N ILE A 105 -16.81 -9.50 4.30
CA ILE A 105 -15.64 -9.15 5.12
C ILE A 105 -14.42 -9.01 4.19
N GLY A 106 -13.75 -7.87 4.26
CA GLY A 106 -12.53 -7.57 3.53
C GLY A 106 -11.31 -7.88 4.39
N ILE A 107 -10.43 -8.75 3.91
CA ILE A 107 -9.19 -9.14 4.59
C ILE A 107 -7.96 -8.72 3.78
N CYS A 108 -6.86 -8.48 4.47
CA CYS A 108 -5.55 -8.26 3.87
C CYS A 108 -5.11 -9.51 3.09
N ARG A 109 -4.65 -9.34 1.85
CA ARG A 109 -4.06 -10.44 1.07
C ARG A 109 -2.74 -10.94 1.63
N GLY A 110 -1.99 -10.08 2.34
CA GLY A 110 -0.70 -10.43 2.94
C GLY A 110 -0.81 -11.22 4.24
N CYS A 111 -1.71 -10.84 5.16
CA CYS A 111 -1.78 -11.43 6.51
C CYS A 111 -3.16 -11.90 6.94
N GLN A 112 -4.20 -11.79 6.09
CA GLN A 112 -5.58 -12.15 6.38
C GLN A 112 -6.25 -11.37 7.53
N ALA A 113 -5.58 -10.38 8.13
CA ALA A 113 -6.21 -9.46 9.07
C ALA A 113 -7.42 -8.76 8.43
N GLN A 114 -8.49 -8.57 9.20
CA GLN A 114 -9.66 -7.83 8.72
C GLN A 114 -9.29 -6.37 8.49
N LEU A 115 -9.48 -5.89 7.27
CA LEU A 115 -9.25 -4.50 6.88
C LEU A 115 -10.55 -3.70 6.74
N GLY A 116 -11.70 -4.36 6.65
CA GLY A 116 -13.01 -3.71 6.52
C GLY A 116 -13.98 -4.58 5.74
N TRP A 117 -14.60 -4.00 4.71
CA TRP A 117 -15.66 -4.63 3.91
C TRP A 117 -15.52 -4.34 2.42
N VAL A 118 -15.92 -5.31 1.60
CA VAL A 118 -16.08 -5.16 0.15
C VAL A 118 -17.57 -5.04 -0.14
N PHE A 119 -18.00 -3.89 -0.66
CA PHE A 119 -19.39 -3.61 -0.98
C PHE A 119 -19.66 -3.86 -2.47
N SER A 120 -20.78 -4.50 -2.79
CA SER A 120 -21.23 -4.76 -4.16
C SER A 120 -22.68 -4.33 -4.33
N ALA A 121 -22.96 -3.58 -5.39
CA ALA A 121 -24.30 -3.08 -5.68
C ALA A 121 -25.26 -4.23 -6.01
N VAL A 122 -26.47 -4.17 -5.46
CA VAL A 122 -27.53 -5.16 -5.75
C VAL A 122 -28.34 -4.74 -6.98
N LYS A 123 -28.70 -3.44 -7.12
CA LYS A 123 -29.33 -2.82 -8.30
C LYS A 123 -29.12 -1.30 -8.30
N ASP A 124 -28.84 -0.72 -9.47
CA ASP A 124 -28.81 0.72 -9.77
C ASP A 124 -27.96 1.63 -8.84
N ALA A 125 -27.12 1.03 -7.98
CA ALA A 125 -26.21 1.76 -7.11
C ALA A 125 -24.87 1.99 -7.81
N SER A 126 -24.30 3.18 -7.59
CA SER A 126 -23.01 3.59 -8.14
C SER A 126 -22.08 4.01 -7.00
N PRO A 127 -20.84 3.48 -6.95
CA PRO A 127 -20.21 2.57 -7.92
C PRO A 127 -20.73 1.11 -7.81
N PRO A 128 -20.56 0.25 -8.83
CA PRO A 128 -21.00 -1.15 -8.77
C PRO A 128 -20.29 -1.98 -7.70
N ARG A 129 -19.09 -1.55 -7.30
CA ARG A 129 -18.29 -2.14 -6.24
C ARG A 129 -17.37 -1.08 -5.64
N PHE A 130 -17.13 -1.17 -4.34
CA PHE A 130 -16.08 -0.39 -3.66
C PHE A 130 -15.62 -1.11 -2.39
N PHE A 131 -14.64 -0.52 -1.71
CA PHE A 131 -14.07 -1.00 -0.46
C PHE A 131 -14.31 0.04 0.63
N GLY A 132 -14.90 -0.39 1.75
CA GLY A 132 -14.95 0.41 2.97
C GLY A 132 -13.90 -0.14 3.94
N LEU A 133 -12.76 0.53 4.05
CA LEU A 133 -11.62 0.06 4.84
C LEU A 133 -11.53 0.83 6.16
N ILE A 134 -11.32 0.11 7.26
CA ILE A 134 -11.17 0.67 8.61
C ILE A 134 -9.87 1.46 8.66
N LEU A 135 -9.94 2.77 8.91
CA LEU A 135 -8.77 3.66 8.86
C LEU A 135 -7.72 3.27 9.91
N ASP A 136 -8.15 2.81 11.08
CA ASP A 136 -7.27 2.31 12.14
C ASP A 136 -6.49 1.04 11.73
N GLN A 137 -6.92 0.31 10.71
CA GLN A 137 -6.19 -0.87 10.19
C GLN A 137 -5.20 -0.52 9.09
N LEU A 138 -5.07 0.77 8.76
CA LEU A 138 -4.24 1.27 7.67
C LEU A 138 -3.13 2.19 8.20
N ILE A 139 -2.01 2.20 7.47
CA ILE A 139 -0.98 3.23 7.55
C ILE A 139 -1.23 4.13 6.34
N LEU A 140 -1.66 5.37 6.62
CA LEU A 140 -1.88 6.40 5.61
C LEU A 140 -0.54 7.15 5.38
N PRO A 141 -0.29 7.67 4.16
CA PRO A 141 0.87 8.48 3.87
C PRO A 141 0.90 9.81 4.66
#